data_AF-E7C522-F1
#
_entry.id   AF-E7C522-F1
#
_cell.length_a   1.000
_cell.length_b   1.000
_cell.length_c   1.000
_cell.angle_alpha   90.00
_cell.angle_beta   90.00
_cell.angle_gamma   90.00
#
_symmetry.space_group_name_H-M   'P 1'
#
loop_
_entity.id
_entity.type
_entity.pdbx_description
1 polymer ?
#
loop_
_entity_poly.entity_id
_entity_poly.type
_entity_poly.pdbx_seq_one_letter_code
_entity_poly.pdbx_strand_id
1 'polypeptide(L)'
;MGGQDELVFDGASFVVDGEAGVCVQGASFEEALVPVDLGREGGALKVRGEVLPVPEDEESLYRALVLATRDYVNKNGFKGALLGLSGGIDSALTLAVAVDALGPDRVEAVMMPFRYTADISIEDAEQQAKALRVHYRSLPIEPAFNGFMSILEEAFADHQPDTTEENLQARCRGVLLMALSNKNGSVVLTTGNKSEMAVGYATLYRDVAGGFSVLKDVFKTWVYRVARWRNQKAGSEIIPERVITRPPSAELAPDQVDSDSLPGYDELDAILERYVEQDMSAEAVIRDGFDRDTVYRVVKLTDRNEYKRRQAAVGPRVSRRAFGKDRRYPITNGWRPGD
;
A
#
# COMPACT_ATOMS: atom_id res chain seq x y z
N MET A 1 4.72 6.75 21.28
CA MET A 1 4.01 6.33 20.05
C MET A 1 4.76 6.88 18.84
N GLY A 2 4.44 6.45 17.62
CA GLY A 2 5.05 6.98 16.39
C GLY A 2 5.47 5.91 15.38
N GLY A 3 5.72 6.32 14.15
CA GLY A 3 6.35 5.50 13.13
C GLY A 3 7.87 5.51 13.24
N GLN A 4 8.50 4.34 13.10
CA GLN A 4 9.94 4.15 13.00
C GLN A 4 10.23 3.11 11.92
N ASP A 5 10.74 3.57 10.78
CA ASP A 5 10.98 2.74 9.60
C ASP A 5 9.73 1.95 9.17
N GLU A 6 9.73 0.64 9.35
CA GLU A 6 8.57 -0.23 9.05
C GLU A 6 7.60 -0.38 10.23
N LEU A 7 8.01 -0.03 11.45
CA LEU A 7 7.19 -0.25 12.64
C LEU A 7 6.34 0.97 12.96
N VAL A 8 5.11 0.73 13.42
CA VAL A 8 4.20 1.75 13.92
C VAL A 8 3.86 1.41 15.36
N PHE A 9 4.18 2.31 16.28
CA PHE A 9 3.82 2.21 17.69
C PHE A 9 2.53 3.03 17.91
N ASP A 10 1.42 2.33 18.08
CA ASP A 10 0.05 2.84 18.25
C ASP A 10 -0.17 3.59 19.56
N GLY A 11 0.63 3.30 20.60
CA GLY A 11 0.46 3.92 21.90
C GLY A 11 -0.66 3.24 22.66
N ALA A 12 -1.84 3.87 22.71
CA ALA A 12 -3.03 3.31 23.37
C ALA A 12 -2.78 2.80 24.80
N SER A 13 -1.92 3.50 25.56
CA SER A 13 -1.58 3.15 26.94
C SER A 13 -2.84 2.99 27.79
N PHE A 14 -2.89 1.96 28.64
CA PHE A 14 -4.07 1.64 29.43
C PHE A 14 -3.72 1.17 30.85
N VAL A 15 -4.72 1.21 31.74
CA VAL A 15 -4.62 0.67 33.10
C VAL A 15 -5.77 -0.29 33.34
N VAL A 16 -5.44 -1.47 33.86
CA VAL A 16 -6.42 -2.48 34.31
C VAL A 16 -6.45 -2.58 35.82
N ASP A 17 -7.64 -2.79 36.39
CA ASP A 17 -7.80 -3.08 37.81
C ASP A 17 -7.62 -4.56 38.15
N GLY A 18 -7.77 -4.89 39.44
CA GLY A 18 -7.67 -6.26 39.95
C GLY A 18 -8.80 -7.19 39.51
N GLU A 19 -9.85 -6.68 38.87
CA GLU A 19 -10.96 -7.46 38.29
C GLU A 19 -10.83 -7.59 36.76
N ALA A 20 -9.67 -7.21 36.20
CA ALA A 20 -9.37 -7.18 34.77
C ALA A 20 -10.24 -6.18 33.96
N GLY A 21 -10.82 -5.18 34.62
CA GLY A 21 -11.52 -4.07 33.97
C GLY A 21 -10.55 -2.99 33.51
N VAL A 22 -10.74 -2.45 32.29
CA VAL A 22 -9.98 -1.29 31.80
C VAL A 22 -10.54 -0.02 32.45
N CYS A 23 -9.73 0.64 33.29
CA CYS A 23 -10.13 1.84 34.03
C CYS A 23 -9.63 3.14 33.39
N VAL A 24 -8.58 3.05 32.58
CA VAL A 24 -8.00 4.18 31.84
C VAL A 24 -7.57 3.67 30.48
N GLN A 25 -7.88 4.42 29.42
CA GLN A 25 -7.49 4.12 28.04
C GLN A 25 -7.09 5.42 27.34
N GLY A 26 -5.83 5.51 26.93
CA GLY A 26 -5.30 6.60 26.12
C GLY A 26 -5.70 6.46 24.64
N ALA A 27 -5.68 7.58 23.92
CA ALA A 27 -5.96 7.62 22.50
C ALA A 27 -4.96 6.78 21.70
N SER A 28 -5.44 6.15 20.63
CA SER A 28 -4.59 5.44 19.68
C SER A 28 -4.02 6.42 18.64
N PHE A 29 -2.73 6.30 18.36
CA PHE A 29 -1.98 7.07 17.36
C PHE A 29 -1.88 8.58 17.66
N GLU A 30 -2.05 8.98 18.92
CA GLU A 30 -1.98 10.37 19.37
C GLU A 30 -0.95 10.51 20.51
N GLU A 31 -0.15 11.58 20.45
CA GLU A 31 0.76 11.92 21.53
C GLU A 31 0.00 12.64 22.65
N ALA A 32 -0.04 12.04 23.84
CA ALA A 32 -0.76 12.59 24.97
C ALA A 32 -0.11 12.19 26.31
N LEU A 33 -0.33 13.02 27.33
CA LEU A 33 -0.14 12.65 28.73
C LEU A 33 -1.49 12.19 29.27
N VAL A 34 -1.57 10.95 29.74
CA VAL A 34 -2.81 10.33 30.24
C VAL A 34 -2.75 10.30 31.77
N PRO A 35 -3.45 11.21 32.48
CA PRO A 35 -3.48 11.22 33.94
C PRO A 35 -4.23 10.00 34.49
N VAL A 36 -3.73 9.45 35.60
CA VAL A 36 -4.32 8.32 36.32
C VAL A 36 -4.44 8.69 37.78
N ASP A 37 -5.66 8.69 38.30
CA ASP A 37 -5.93 8.93 39.72
C ASP A 37 -5.96 7.60 40.47
N LEU A 38 -5.08 7.48 41.46
CA LEU A 38 -4.98 6.32 42.34
C LEU A 38 -5.48 6.70 43.74
N GLY A 39 -6.59 6.11 44.15
CA GLY A 39 -7.19 6.29 45.47
C GLY A 39 -7.27 4.98 46.24
N ARG A 40 -7.42 5.06 47.57
CA ARG A 40 -7.68 3.88 48.41
C ARG A 40 -9.03 4.05 49.11
N GLU A 41 -9.98 3.17 48.83
CA GLU A 41 -11.33 3.19 49.39
C GLU A 41 -11.65 1.79 49.94
N GLY A 42 -12.06 1.69 51.21
CA GLY A 42 -12.39 0.41 51.83
C GLY A 42 -11.24 -0.60 51.89
N GLY A 43 -9.98 -0.14 51.83
CA GLY A 43 -8.79 -0.99 51.81
C GLY A 43 -8.33 -1.43 50.41
N ALA A 44 -9.20 -1.30 49.39
CA ALA A 44 -8.91 -1.59 47.99
C ALA A 44 -8.32 -0.38 47.25
N LEU A 45 -7.45 -0.64 46.26
CA LEU A 45 -6.98 0.37 45.33
C LEU A 45 -8.09 0.65 44.31
N LYS A 46 -8.41 1.92 44.10
CA LYS A 46 -9.34 2.39 43.07
C LYS A 46 -8.57 3.21 42.05
N VAL A 47 -8.72 2.83 40.78
CA VAL A 47 -8.15 3.52 39.64
C VAL A 47 -9.26 4.33 38.97
N ARG A 48 -9.02 5.60 38.69
CA ARG A 48 -9.94 6.47 37.96
C ARG A 48 -9.17 7.21 36.86
N GLY A 49 -9.84 7.42 35.73
CA GLY A 49 -9.32 8.19 34.61
C GLY A 49 -10.25 8.10 33.41
N GLU A 50 -9.82 8.67 32.30
CA GLU A 50 -10.58 8.65 31.05
C GLU A 50 -10.38 7.33 30.31
N VAL A 51 -11.48 6.80 29.76
CA VAL A 51 -11.46 5.62 28.89
C VAL A 51 -11.85 6.07 27.49
N LEU A 52 -10.85 6.41 26.68
CA LEU A 52 -11.06 6.80 25.29
C LEU A 52 -11.41 5.58 24.42
N PRO A 53 -12.24 5.76 23.37
CA PRO A 53 -12.61 4.66 22.49
C PRO A 53 -11.41 4.15 21.69
N VAL A 54 -11.33 2.83 21.54
CA VAL A 54 -10.39 2.19 20.62
C VAL A 54 -10.99 2.23 19.21
N PRO A 55 -10.24 2.66 18.18
CA PRO A 55 -10.74 2.70 16.82
C PRO A 55 -11.08 1.29 16.29
N GLU A 56 -12.09 1.22 15.44
CA GLU A 56 -12.38 0.01 14.64
C GLU A 56 -11.23 -0.30 13.67
N ASP A 57 -11.20 -1.51 13.11
CA ASP A 57 -10.08 -2.01 12.32
C ASP A 57 -9.68 -1.07 11.16
N GLU A 58 -10.65 -0.57 10.39
CA GLU A 58 -10.39 0.34 9.26
C GLU A 58 -9.78 1.67 9.71
N GLU A 59 -10.31 2.24 10.80
CA GLU A 59 -9.81 3.49 11.37
C GLU A 59 -8.41 3.29 11.95
N SER A 60 -8.19 2.17 12.64
CA SER A 60 -6.90 1.80 13.23
C SER A 60 -5.83 1.64 12.14
N LEU A 61 -6.14 0.87 11.10
CA LEU A 61 -5.25 0.69 9.95
C LEU A 61 -4.95 2.03 9.27
N TYR A 62 -5.97 2.83 8.96
CA TYR A 62 -5.75 4.12 8.31
C TYR A 62 -4.89 5.07 9.16
N ARG A 63 -5.16 5.19 10.46
CA ARG A 63 -4.37 6.00 11.38
C ARG A 63 -2.92 5.52 11.46
N ALA A 64 -2.68 4.21 11.44
CA ALA A 64 -1.33 3.65 11.40
C ALA A 64 -0.57 4.04 10.13
N LEU A 65 -1.22 3.96 8.95
CA LEU A 65 -0.63 4.36 7.67
C LEU A 65 -0.31 5.87 7.65
N VAL A 66 -1.21 6.69 8.16
CA VAL A 66 -1.03 8.15 8.28
C VAL A 66 0.14 8.49 9.19
N LEU A 67 0.19 7.90 10.39
CA LEU A 67 1.26 8.13 11.35
C LEU A 67 2.62 7.71 10.80
N ALA A 68 2.70 6.52 10.19
CA ALA A 68 3.92 6.02 9.58
C ALA A 68 4.43 6.94 8.47
N THR A 69 3.54 7.36 7.57
CA THR A 69 3.88 8.27 6.46
C THR A 69 4.34 9.62 6.98
N ARG A 70 3.62 10.20 7.95
CA ARG A 70 3.96 11.48 8.58
C ARG A 70 5.34 11.43 9.22
N ASP A 71 5.59 10.42 10.03
CA ASP A 71 6.85 10.28 10.76
C ASP A 71 8.01 9.98 9.83
N TYR A 72 7.83 9.12 8.83
CA TYR A 72 8.88 8.82 7.85
C TYR A 72 9.32 10.07 7.09
N VAL A 73 8.37 10.87 6.61
CA VAL A 73 8.67 12.10 5.85
C VAL A 73 9.34 13.13 6.76
N ASN A 74 8.77 13.41 7.93
CA ASN A 74 9.24 14.51 8.79
C ASN A 74 10.54 14.18 9.53
N LYS A 75 10.69 12.96 10.06
CA LYS A 75 11.90 12.56 10.81
C LYS A 75 13.14 12.47 9.91
N ASN A 76 12.95 12.19 8.61
CA ASN A 76 14.02 12.19 7.62
C ASN A 76 14.24 13.56 6.93
N GLY A 77 13.46 14.58 7.28
CA GLY A 77 13.64 15.95 6.76
C GLY A 77 13.20 16.14 5.29
N PHE A 78 12.35 15.26 4.74
CA PHE A 78 11.78 15.47 3.41
C PHE A 78 10.85 16.68 3.39
N LYS A 79 10.90 17.46 2.31
CA LYS A 79 10.06 18.66 2.17
C LYS A 79 8.58 18.34 1.99
N GLY A 80 8.28 17.20 1.37
CA GLY A 80 6.93 16.73 1.11
C GLY A 80 6.93 15.32 0.53
N ALA A 81 5.79 14.92 -0.05
CA ALA A 81 5.61 13.65 -0.74
C ALA A 81 5.19 13.86 -2.19
N LEU A 82 5.60 12.93 -3.04
CA LEU A 82 5.31 12.86 -4.47
C LEU A 82 4.81 11.46 -4.79
N LEU A 83 3.73 11.33 -5.57
CA LEU A 83 3.32 10.03 -6.09
C LEU A 83 2.75 10.10 -7.50
N GLY A 84 2.80 8.96 -8.20
CA GLY A 84 2.05 8.76 -9.44
C GLY A 84 0.59 8.48 -9.12
N LEU A 85 -0.32 9.26 -9.70
CA LEU A 85 -1.77 9.06 -9.55
C LEU A 85 -2.31 8.44 -10.83
N SER A 86 -2.65 7.15 -10.79
CA SER A 86 -3.06 6.40 -11.99
C SER A 86 -4.56 6.42 -12.25
N GLY A 87 -5.36 6.97 -11.33
CA GLY A 87 -6.82 6.78 -11.30
C GLY A 87 -7.25 5.45 -10.69
N GLY A 88 -6.30 4.57 -10.33
CA GLY A 88 -6.57 3.30 -9.63
C GLY A 88 -6.62 3.46 -8.11
N ILE A 89 -7.29 2.51 -7.45
CA ILE A 89 -7.62 2.54 -6.02
C ILE A 89 -6.39 2.64 -5.10
N ASP A 90 -5.28 1.99 -5.43
CA ASP A 90 -4.10 1.98 -4.54
C ASP A 90 -3.43 3.36 -4.50
N SER A 91 -3.28 3.98 -5.68
CA SER A 91 -2.76 5.34 -5.78
C SER A 91 -3.70 6.36 -5.15
N ALA A 92 -5.02 6.14 -5.27
CA ALA A 92 -6.03 6.98 -4.67
C ALA A 92 -6.01 6.93 -3.13
N LEU A 93 -5.94 5.74 -2.54
CA LEU A 93 -5.82 5.60 -1.10
C LEU A 93 -4.47 6.15 -0.59
N THR A 94 -3.38 5.90 -1.32
CA THR A 94 -2.05 6.45 -0.97
C THR A 94 -2.08 7.98 -0.96
N LEU A 95 -2.77 8.62 -1.91
CA LEU A 95 -2.94 10.07 -1.95
C LEU A 95 -3.70 10.59 -0.72
N ALA A 96 -4.81 9.94 -0.36
CA ALA A 96 -5.60 10.32 0.81
C ALA A 96 -4.76 10.24 2.11
N VAL A 97 -4.01 9.14 2.28
CA VAL A 97 -3.10 8.95 3.43
C VAL A 97 -2.02 10.04 3.45
N ALA A 98 -1.41 10.34 2.30
CA ALA A 98 -0.35 11.35 2.21
C ALA A 98 -0.87 12.75 2.61
N VAL A 99 -2.08 13.12 2.18
CA VAL A 99 -2.69 14.40 2.51
C VAL A 99 -3.04 14.49 3.99
N ASP A 100 -3.63 13.45 4.58
CA ASP A 100 -3.94 13.44 6.02
C ASP A 100 -2.65 13.39 6.87
N ALA A 101 -1.55 12.86 6.32
CA ALA A 101 -0.25 12.82 6.97
C ALA A 101 0.46 14.17 6.97
N LEU A 102 0.47 14.89 5.84
CA LEU A 102 1.37 16.02 5.60
C LEU A 102 0.67 17.36 5.33
N GLY A 103 -0.63 17.33 5.06
CA GLY A 103 -1.39 18.45 4.50
C GLY A 103 -1.23 18.55 2.97
N PRO A 104 -2.22 19.12 2.28
CA PRO A 104 -2.26 19.14 0.81
C PRO A 104 -1.13 19.94 0.16
N ASP A 105 -0.65 20.99 0.82
CA ASP A 105 0.43 21.87 0.29
C ASP A 105 1.79 21.16 0.16
N ARG A 106 1.97 20.05 0.88
CA ARG A 106 3.20 19.25 0.88
C ARG A 106 3.07 17.96 0.07
N VAL A 107 1.97 17.78 -0.65
CA VAL A 107 1.69 16.58 -1.45
C VAL A 107 1.53 16.96 -2.92
N GLU A 108 2.23 16.22 -3.76
CA GLU A 108 2.18 16.37 -5.20
C GLU A 108 1.76 15.07 -5.88
N ALA A 109 0.75 15.17 -6.74
CA ALA A 109 0.24 14.07 -7.57
C ALA A 109 0.62 14.27 -9.03
N VAL A 110 1.15 13.22 -9.66
CA VAL A 110 1.57 13.24 -11.07
C VAL A 110 0.80 12.17 -11.85
N MET A 111 -0.07 12.60 -12.75
CA MET A 111 -0.64 11.72 -13.77
C MET A 111 0.36 11.57 -14.92
N MET A 112 0.59 10.33 -15.38
CA MET A 112 1.57 10.03 -16.42
C MET A 112 0.94 9.16 -17.51
N PRO A 113 0.06 9.76 -18.34
CA PRO A 113 -0.75 9.02 -19.30
C PRO A 113 0.10 8.50 -20.46
N PHE A 114 -0.40 7.43 -21.06
CA PHE A 114 0.10 6.86 -22.32
C PHE A 114 -1.09 6.50 -23.22
N ARG A 115 -0.83 5.93 -24.40
CA ARG A 115 -1.83 5.62 -25.44
C ARG A 115 -3.00 4.76 -24.96
N TYR A 116 -2.78 3.89 -23.98
CA TYR A 116 -3.78 2.95 -23.45
C TYR A 116 -4.44 3.45 -22.16
N THR A 117 -4.04 4.62 -21.65
CA THR A 117 -4.62 5.18 -20.44
C THR A 117 -6.04 5.64 -20.73
N ALA A 118 -7.01 5.14 -19.96
CA ALA A 118 -8.41 5.45 -20.19
C ALA A 118 -8.74 6.89 -19.78
N ASP A 119 -9.59 7.58 -20.53
CA ASP A 119 -10.03 8.95 -20.22
C ASP A 119 -10.63 9.03 -18.81
N ILE A 120 -11.40 8.00 -18.42
CA ILE A 120 -11.98 7.89 -17.08
C ILE A 120 -10.91 7.90 -15.97
N SER A 121 -9.73 7.31 -16.21
CA SER A 121 -8.64 7.27 -15.24
C SER A 121 -7.97 8.64 -15.09
N ILE A 122 -7.90 9.42 -16.16
CA ILE A 122 -7.44 10.82 -16.14
C ILE A 122 -8.44 11.69 -15.37
N GLU A 123 -9.73 11.55 -15.67
CA GLU A 123 -10.81 12.29 -15.00
C GLU A 123 -10.85 11.98 -13.50
N ASP A 124 -10.81 10.70 -13.12
CA ASP A 124 -10.86 10.26 -11.72
C ASP A 124 -9.65 10.79 -10.93
N ALA A 125 -8.45 10.72 -11.52
CA ALA A 125 -7.23 11.25 -10.92
C ALA A 125 -7.33 12.78 -10.70
N GLU A 126 -7.81 13.52 -11.70
CA GLU A 126 -7.97 14.97 -11.61
C GLU A 126 -9.06 15.36 -10.61
N GLN A 127 -10.18 14.65 -10.59
CA GLN A 127 -11.28 14.86 -9.63
C GLN A 127 -10.78 14.67 -8.20
N GLN A 128 -10.07 13.58 -7.93
CA GLN A 128 -9.51 13.31 -6.61
C GLN A 128 -8.52 14.39 -6.18
N ALA A 129 -7.62 14.78 -7.07
CA ALA A 129 -6.62 15.78 -6.77
C ALA A 129 -7.24 17.14 -6.44
N LYS A 130 -8.31 17.53 -7.14
CA LYS A 130 -9.11 18.73 -6.84
C LYS A 130 -9.82 18.62 -5.50
N ALA A 131 -10.45 17.49 -5.19
CA ALA A 131 -11.15 17.26 -3.93
C ALA A 131 -10.20 17.39 -2.73
N LEU A 132 -8.98 16.85 -2.86
CA LEU A 132 -7.93 16.91 -1.84
C LEU A 132 -7.08 18.18 -1.88
N ARG A 133 -7.27 19.05 -2.88
CA ARG A 133 -6.54 20.32 -3.07
C ARG A 133 -5.01 20.16 -3.17
N VAL A 134 -4.55 19.05 -3.71
CA VAL A 134 -3.12 18.79 -3.89
C VAL A 134 -2.61 19.42 -5.18
N HIS A 135 -1.30 19.67 -5.25
CA HIS A 135 -0.67 20.06 -6.50
C HIS A 135 -0.74 18.90 -7.49
N TYR A 136 -1.40 19.10 -8.63
CA TYR A 136 -1.59 18.09 -9.67
C TYR A 136 -0.90 18.50 -10.97
N ARG A 137 -0.22 17.55 -11.60
CA ARG A 137 0.34 17.73 -12.94
C ARG A 137 0.10 16.50 -13.81
N SER A 138 -0.04 16.71 -15.11
CA SER A 138 -0.08 15.63 -16.10
C SER A 138 1.18 15.70 -16.97
N LEU A 139 1.95 14.60 -17.01
CA LEU A 139 3.21 14.47 -17.74
C LEU A 139 3.16 13.20 -18.61
N PRO A 140 2.70 13.30 -19.88
CA PRO A 140 2.63 12.14 -20.78
C PRO A 140 4.00 11.48 -20.98
N ILE A 141 4.05 10.15 -20.93
CA ILE A 141 5.32 9.40 -21.04
C ILE A 141 5.72 9.05 -22.46
N GLU A 142 4.83 9.28 -23.43
CA GLU A 142 5.02 8.86 -24.82
C GLU A 142 6.34 9.33 -25.45
N PRO A 143 6.80 10.59 -25.29
CA PRO A 143 8.09 11.00 -25.84
C PRO A 143 9.27 10.22 -25.27
N ALA A 144 9.26 9.94 -23.96
CA ALA A 144 10.30 9.17 -23.30
C ALA A 144 10.28 7.70 -23.77
N PHE A 145 9.09 7.11 -23.86
CA PHE A 145 8.91 5.75 -24.35
C PHE A 145 9.41 5.59 -25.79
N ASN A 146 8.99 6.47 -26.70
CA ASN A 146 9.44 6.44 -28.10
C ASN A 146 10.95 6.62 -28.22
N GLY A 147 11.56 7.49 -27.40
CA GLY A 147 13.00 7.65 -27.35
C GLY A 147 13.75 6.36 -26.99
N PHE A 148 13.25 5.59 -26.01
CA PHE A 148 13.80 4.28 -25.70
C PHE A 148 13.58 3.26 -26.82
N MET A 149 12.39 3.23 -27.42
CA MET A 149 12.10 2.32 -28.53
C MET A 149 13.00 2.58 -29.74
N SER A 150 13.31 3.85 -30.06
CA SER A 150 14.26 4.19 -31.12
C SER A 150 15.69 3.72 -30.80
N ILE A 151 16.12 3.75 -29.53
CA ILE A 151 17.43 3.23 -29.12
C ILE A 151 17.47 1.69 -29.24
N LEU A 152 16.36 1.03 -28.97
CA LEU A 152 16.24 -0.44 -28.94
C LEU A 152 15.84 -1.06 -30.29
N GLU A 153 15.58 -0.24 -31.31
CA GLU A 153 15.01 -0.68 -32.59
C GLU A 153 15.77 -1.84 -33.23
N GLU A 154 17.09 -1.72 -33.38
CA GLU A 154 17.94 -2.79 -33.94
C GLU A 154 17.97 -4.03 -33.05
N ALA A 155 18.03 -3.85 -31.73
CA ALA A 155 18.09 -4.97 -30.78
C ALA A 155 16.77 -5.76 -30.71
N PHE A 156 15.63 -5.12 -31.02
CA PHE A 156 14.30 -5.73 -30.96
C PHE A 156 13.74 -6.10 -32.34
N ALA A 157 14.48 -5.91 -33.43
CA ALA A 157 13.98 -6.04 -34.80
C ALA A 157 13.29 -7.40 -35.10
N ASP A 158 13.76 -8.49 -34.49
CA ASP A 158 13.22 -9.85 -34.69
C ASP A 158 12.29 -10.31 -33.54
N HIS A 159 11.94 -9.42 -32.62
CA HIS A 159 11.10 -9.72 -31.46
C HIS A 159 9.69 -9.11 -31.62
N GLN A 160 8.68 -9.87 -31.21
CA GLN A 160 7.32 -9.36 -31.09
C GLN A 160 7.16 -8.63 -29.75
N PRO A 161 6.35 -7.57 -29.67
CA PRO A 161 6.06 -6.90 -28.40
C PRO A 161 5.53 -7.87 -27.34
N ASP A 162 6.02 -7.72 -26.11
CA ASP A 162 5.60 -8.52 -24.97
C ASP A 162 5.58 -7.67 -23.68
N THR A 163 5.65 -8.32 -22.52
CA THR A 163 5.73 -7.61 -21.22
C THR A 163 6.91 -6.63 -21.11
N THR A 164 7.88 -6.68 -22.02
CA THR A 164 9.02 -5.78 -22.09
C THR A 164 8.59 -4.33 -22.31
N GLU A 165 7.72 -4.07 -23.29
CA GLU A 165 7.19 -2.74 -23.60
C GLU A 165 6.30 -2.22 -22.47
N GLU A 166 5.47 -3.08 -21.87
CA GLU A 166 4.66 -2.75 -20.69
C GLU A 166 5.55 -2.31 -19.51
N ASN A 167 6.60 -3.09 -19.23
CA ASN A 167 7.57 -2.77 -18.19
C ASN A 167 8.35 -1.48 -18.50
N LEU A 168 8.63 -1.19 -19.78
CA LEU A 168 9.30 0.04 -20.18
C LEU A 168 8.43 1.27 -19.89
N GLN A 169 7.12 1.21 -20.17
CA GLN A 169 6.18 2.27 -19.79
C GLN A 169 6.23 2.56 -18.29
N ALA A 170 6.20 1.50 -17.47
CA ALA A 170 6.31 1.63 -16.02
C ALA A 170 7.64 2.28 -15.62
N ARG A 171 8.78 1.84 -16.18
CA ARG A 171 10.10 2.44 -15.86
C ARG A 171 10.20 3.90 -16.27
N CYS A 172 9.63 4.32 -17.40
CA CYS A 172 9.55 5.74 -17.77
C CYS A 172 8.86 6.57 -16.68
N ARG A 173 7.74 6.07 -16.13
CA ARG A 173 7.04 6.73 -15.02
C ARG A 173 7.91 6.82 -13.76
N GLY A 174 8.59 5.73 -13.41
CA GLY A 174 9.53 5.70 -12.28
C GLY A 174 10.65 6.75 -12.40
N VAL A 175 11.27 6.84 -13.58
CA VAL A 175 12.32 7.84 -13.87
C VAL A 175 11.80 9.27 -13.71
N LEU A 176 10.60 9.57 -14.21
CA LEU A 176 10.00 10.90 -14.07
C LEU A 176 9.76 11.28 -12.60
N LEU A 177 9.16 10.38 -11.81
CA LEU A 177 8.93 10.62 -10.38
C LEU A 177 10.23 10.84 -9.61
N MET A 178 11.25 10.01 -9.87
CA MET A 178 12.56 10.16 -9.24
C MET A 178 13.25 11.46 -9.65
N ALA A 179 13.14 11.89 -10.92
CA ALA A 179 13.68 13.16 -11.39
C ALA A 179 13.03 14.37 -10.69
N LEU A 180 11.71 14.34 -10.51
CA LEU A 180 10.97 15.37 -9.78
C LEU A 180 11.35 15.39 -8.29
N SER A 181 11.41 14.21 -7.66
CA SER A 181 11.88 14.03 -6.28
C SER A 181 13.26 14.64 -6.07
N ASN A 182 14.22 14.35 -6.96
CA ASN A 182 15.58 14.89 -6.88
C ASN A 182 15.63 16.42 -6.95
N LYS A 183 14.71 17.04 -7.69
CA LYS A 183 14.66 18.51 -7.81
C LYS A 183 13.95 19.17 -6.63
N ASN A 184 12.87 18.56 -6.16
CA ASN A 184 11.97 19.17 -5.18
C ASN A 184 12.31 18.79 -3.73
N GLY A 185 13.06 17.71 -3.51
CA GLY A 185 13.38 17.18 -2.18
C GLY A 185 12.18 16.50 -1.49
N SER A 186 11.20 16.05 -2.26
CA SER A 186 10.04 15.28 -1.79
C SER A 186 10.33 13.79 -1.86
N VAL A 187 9.79 13.00 -0.95
CA VAL A 187 9.89 11.53 -1.02
C VAL A 187 8.92 10.98 -2.05
N VAL A 188 9.36 10.02 -2.88
CA VAL A 188 8.45 9.27 -3.75
C VAL A 188 7.71 8.22 -2.92
N LEU A 189 6.39 8.31 -2.85
CA LEU A 189 5.53 7.27 -2.29
C LEU A 189 5.15 6.28 -3.38
N THR A 190 5.46 5.02 -3.15
CA THR A 190 5.01 3.91 -4.01
C THR A 190 3.64 3.41 -3.55
N THR A 191 2.86 2.90 -4.50
CA THR A 191 1.44 2.58 -4.34
C THR A 191 1.16 1.08 -4.38
N GLY A 192 2.19 0.23 -4.46
CA GLY A 192 2.01 -1.22 -4.52
C GLY A 192 1.46 -1.79 -3.21
N ASN A 193 0.46 -2.67 -3.30
CA ASN A 193 -0.17 -3.31 -2.15
C ASN A 193 0.45 -4.69 -1.84
N LYS A 194 0.08 -5.28 -0.70
CA LYS A 194 0.61 -6.59 -0.25
C LYS A 194 0.31 -7.72 -1.23
N SER A 195 -0.87 -7.72 -1.84
CA SER A 195 -1.31 -8.74 -2.80
C SER A 195 -0.42 -8.74 -4.04
N GLU A 196 -0.21 -7.56 -4.65
CA GLU A 196 0.67 -7.34 -5.80
C GLU A 196 2.12 -7.73 -5.47
N MET A 197 2.64 -7.31 -4.32
CA MET A 197 3.98 -7.66 -3.87
C MET A 197 4.15 -9.16 -3.61
N ALA A 198 3.09 -9.82 -3.12
CA ALA A 198 3.12 -11.24 -2.85
C ALA A 198 3.32 -12.03 -4.14
N VAL A 199 2.46 -11.84 -5.15
CA VAL A 199 2.53 -12.60 -6.41
C VAL A 199 3.47 -11.97 -7.45
N GLY A 200 4.10 -10.84 -7.10
CA GLY A 200 5.04 -10.10 -7.94
C GLY A 200 4.39 -9.46 -9.16
N TYR A 201 3.12 -9.09 -9.05
CA TYR A 201 2.39 -8.28 -10.02
C TYR A 201 2.83 -6.82 -9.89
N ALA A 202 4.12 -6.60 -10.17
CA ALA A 202 4.82 -5.35 -9.96
C ALA A 202 6.04 -5.29 -10.87
N THR A 203 6.29 -4.10 -11.41
CA THR A 203 7.44 -3.80 -12.24
C THR A 203 8.60 -3.32 -11.37
N LEU A 204 9.73 -4.03 -11.45
CA LEU A 204 10.99 -3.55 -10.87
C LEU A 204 11.34 -2.18 -11.45
N TYR A 205 11.75 -1.27 -10.58
CA TYR A 205 12.13 0.11 -10.93
C TYR A 205 10.95 1.03 -11.33
N ARG A 206 9.71 0.66 -10.95
CA ARG A 206 8.55 1.55 -10.86
C ARG A 206 7.78 1.33 -9.57
N ASP A 207 7.10 0.20 -9.45
CA ASP A 207 6.16 -0.07 -8.34
C ASP A 207 6.88 -0.25 -7.00
N VAL A 208 8.11 -0.74 -7.08
CA VAL A 208 8.96 -1.02 -5.92
C VAL A 208 9.99 0.09 -5.66
N ALA A 209 10.18 1.00 -6.62
CA ALA A 209 11.23 2.01 -6.57
C ALA A 209 10.67 3.37 -6.14
N GLY A 210 10.83 3.65 -4.85
CA GLY A 210 10.55 4.94 -4.24
C GLY A 210 11.17 5.00 -2.84
N GLY A 211 10.88 6.06 -2.11
CA GLY A 211 11.42 6.27 -0.77
C GLY A 211 10.58 5.62 0.33
N PHE A 212 9.28 5.43 0.13
CA PHE A 212 8.38 4.78 1.09
C PHE A 212 7.21 4.09 0.37
N SER A 213 6.71 2.97 0.90
CA SER A 213 5.63 2.18 0.32
C SER A 213 4.47 2.08 1.29
N VAL A 214 3.50 2.97 1.15
CA VAL A 214 2.43 3.16 2.15
C VAL A 214 1.59 1.89 2.30
N LEU A 215 1.27 1.23 1.19
CA LEU A 215 0.36 0.07 1.16
C LEU A 215 1.07 -1.29 1.16
N LYS A 216 2.40 -1.31 1.39
CA LYS A 216 3.25 -2.50 1.25
C LYS A 216 2.72 -3.74 1.97
N ASP A 217 2.12 -3.53 3.15
CA ASP A 217 1.63 -4.60 4.01
C ASP A 217 0.08 -4.58 4.17
N VAL A 218 -0.62 -3.97 3.21
CA VAL A 218 -2.09 -3.92 3.14
C VAL A 218 -2.57 -4.76 1.96
N PHE A 219 -3.43 -5.76 2.21
CA PHE A 219 -4.06 -6.55 1.15
C PHE A 219 -5.05 -5.72 0.30
N LYS A 220 -5.25 -6.10 -0.97
CA LYS A 220 -6.13 -5.37 -1.90
C LYS A 220 -7.56 -5.28 -1.37
N THR A 221 -8.08 -6.36 -0.81
CA THR A 221 -9.38 -6.40 -0.13
C THR A 221 -9.51 -5.34 0.96
N TRP A 222 -8.46 -5.15 1.76
CA TRP A 222 -8.38 -4.10 2.78
C TRP A 222 -8.21 -2.70 2.18
N VAL A 223 -7.51 -2.54 1.06
CA VAL A 223 -7.42 -1.26 0.33
C VAL A 223 -8.83 -0.76 -0.02
N TYR A 224 -9.68 -1.61 -0.60
CA TYR A 224 -11.07 -1.25 -0.89
C TYR A 224 -11.90 -0.96 0.38
N ARG A 225 -11.75 -1.77 1.43
CA ARG A 225 -12.45 -1.59 2.71
C ARG A 225 -12.12 -0.25 3.35
N VAL A 226 -10.84 0.10 3.45
CA VAL A 226 -10.35 1.35 4.03
C VAL A 226 -10.72 2.56 3.16
N ALA A 227 -10.67 2.45 1.82
CA ALA A 227 -11.09 3.53 0.94
C ALA A 227 -12.57 3.91 1.14
N ARG A 228 -13.46 2.91 1.23
CA ARG A 228 -14.89 3.12 1.55
C ARG A 228 -15.07 3.77 2.91
N TRP A 229 -14.41 3.24 3.93
CA TRP A 229 -14.43 3.81 5.28
C TRP A 229 -13.96 5.27 5.27
N ARG A 230 -12.90 5.61 4.53
CA ARG A 230 -12.35 6.97 4.48
C ARG A 230 -13.29 7.99 3.84
N ASN A 231 -14.03 7.59 2.79
CA ASN A 231 -15.10 8.40 2.21
C ASN A 231 -16.26 8.59 3.19
N GLN A 232 -16.71 7.50 3.83
CA GLN A 232 -17.78 7.54 4.82
C GLN A 232 -17.44 8.47 5.99
N LYS A 233 -16.21 8.39 6.52
CA LYS A 233 -15.72 9.24 7.62
C LYS A 233 -15.68 10.72 7.22
N ALA A 234 -15.38 11.03 5.97
CA ALA A 234 -15.39 12.41 5.46
C ALA A 234 -16.79 12.94 5.14
N GLY A 235 -17.80 12.08 5.02
CA GLY A 235 -19.12 12.46 4.53
C GLY A 235 -19.11 13.03 3.10
N SER A 236 -18.07 12.73 2.32
CA SER A 236 -17.88 13.21 0.94
C SER A 236 -16.98 12.25 0.14
N GLU A 237 -17.08 12.30 -1.18
CA GLU A 237 -16.25 11.51 -2.10
C GLU A 237 -14.84 12.11 -2.22
N ILE A 238 -13.99 11.79 -1.24
CA ILE A 238 -12.58 12.15 -1.27
C ILE A 238 -11.82 11.27 -2.26
N ILE A 239 -12.18 10.00 -2.36
CA ILE A 239 -11.80 9.06 -3.42
C ILE A 239 -13.03 8.90 -4.32
N PRO A 240 -12.96 9.15 -5.64
CA PRO A 240 -14.13 9.03 -6.50
C PRO A 240 -14.74 7.62 -6.44
N GLU A 241 -16.07 7.51 -6.34
CA GLU A 241 -16.74 6.21 -6.18
C GLU A 241 -16.47 5.24 -7.34
N ARG A 242 -16.27 5.79 -8.55
CA ARG A 242 -15.88 5.01 -9.75
C ARG A 242 -14.55 4.28 -9.56
N VAL A 243 -13.60 4.87 -8.81
CA VAL A 243 -12.31 4.24 -8.50
C VAL A 243 -12.47 3.03 -7.56
N ILE A 244 -13.48 3.06 -6.69
CA ILE A 244 -13.79 1.99 -5.72
C ILE A 244 -14.58 0.84 -6.37
N THR A 245 -15.44 1.15 -7.34
CA THR A 245 -16.38 0.19 -7.94
C THR A 245 -15.87 -0.46 -9.22
N ARG A 246 -14.93 0.18 -9.93
CA ARG A 246 -14.38 -0.38 -11.18
C ARG A 246 -13.43 -1.55 -10.92
N PRO A 247 -13.33 -2.51 -11.87
CA PRO A 247 -12.32 -3.55 -11.82
C PRO A 247 -10.90 -2.96 -11.76
N PRO A 248 -9.97 -3.56 -10.99
CA PRO A 248 -8.59 -3.13 -10.93
C PRO A 248 -7.86 -3.44 -12.26
N SER A 249 -7.01 -2.49 -12.68
CA SER A 249 -6.21 -2.58 -13.90
C SER A 249 -4.94 -1.74 -13.79
N ALA A 250 -3.85 -2.21 -14.41
CA ALA A 250 -2.60 -1.48 -14.57
C ALA A 250 -2.55 -0.58 -15.83
N GLU A 251 -3.50 -0.74 -16.77
CA GLU A 251 -3.60 0.01 -18.04
C GLU A 251 -2.27 0.08 -18.84
N LEU A 252 -1.53 -1.05 -18.89
CA LEU A 252 -0.28 -1.16 -19.66
C LEU A 252 -0.50 -1.71 -21.07
N ALA A 253 -1.64 -2.35 -21.30
CA ALA A 253 -2.12 -2.88 -22.57
C ALA A 253 -3.62 -2.57 -22.79
N PRO A 254 -4.13 -2.60 -24.04
CA PRO A 254 -5.54 -2.38 -24.34
C PRO A 254 -6.46 -3.34 -23.56
N ASP A 255 -7.53 -2.80 -22.98
CA ASP A 255 -8.60 -3.53 -22.26
C ASP A 255 -8.12 -4.45 -21.12
N GLN A 256 -6.90 -4.23 -20.60
CA GLN A 256 -6.29 -5.06 -19.57
C GLN A 256 -7.07 -5.00 -18.24
N VAL A 257 -7.26 -6.16 -17.60
CA VAL A 257 -7.73 -6.27 -16.21
C VAL A 257 -6.86 -7.25 -15.42
N ASP A 258 -6.71 -7.03 -14.10
CA ASP A 258 -5.82 -7.88 -13.29
C ASP A 258 -6.26 -9.37 -13.27
N SER A 259 -7.56 -9.62 -13.40
CA SER A 259 -8.14 -10.96 -13.46
C SER A 259 -7.72 -11.78 -14.68
N ASP A 260 -7.09 -11.15 -15.69
CA ASP A 260 -6.51 -11.88 -16.83
C ASP A 260 -5.34 -12.78 -16.39
N SER A 261 -4.65 -12.40 -15.31
CA SER A 261 -3.41 -13.05 -14.86
C SER A 261 -3.48 -13.58 -13.42
N LEU A 262 -4.49 -13.23 -12.64
CA LEU A 262 -4.62 -13.57 -11.22
C LEU A 262 -6.04 -14.07 -10.90
N PRO A 263 -6.21 -14.91 -9.86
CA PRO A 263 -7.54 -15.15 -9.30
C PRO A 263 -8.11 -13.84 -8.74
N GLY A 264 -9.44 -13.80 -8.52
CA GLY A 264 -10.08 -12.64 -7.91
C GLY A 264 -9.45 -12.30 -6.56
N TYR A 265 -9.32 -11.00 -6.25
CA TYR A 265 -8.58 -10.55 -5.07
C TYR A 265 -9.12 -11.10 -3.74
N ASP A 266 -10.43 -11.36 -3.63
CA ASP A 266 -11.01 -12.00 -2.44
C ASP A 266 -10.43 -13.40 -2.20
N GLU A 267 -10.33 -14.22 -3.26
CA GLU A 267 -9.73 -15.55 -3.19
C GLU A 267 -8.21 -15.48 -3.01
N LEU A 268 -7.56 -14.59 -3.77
CA LEU A 268 -6.11 -14.39 -3.71
C LEU A 268 -5.65 -14.01 -2.30
N ASP A 269 -6.28 -12.99 -1.72
CA ASP A 269 -5.90 -12.46 -0.41
C ASP A 269 -6.18 -13.48 0.68
N ALA A 270 -7.27 -14.24 0.58
CA ALA A 270 -7.60 -15.29 1.54
C ALA A 270 -6.58 -16.47 1.51
N ILE A 271 -6.06 -16.81 0.33
CA ILE A 271 -4.96 -17.79 0.19
C ILE A 271 -3.66 -17.20 0.76
N LEU A 272 -3.34 -15.95 0.42
CA LEU A 272 -2.12 -15.29 0.86
C LEU A 272 -2.09 -15.08 2.37
N GLU A 273 -3.21 -14.72 3.01
CA GLU A 273 -3.30 -14.57 4.46
C GLU A 273 -2.92 -15.88 5.16
N ARG A 274 -3.51 -17.01 4.72
CA ARG A 274 -3.21 -18.34 5.29
C ARG A 274 -1.76 -18.76 5.04
N TYR A 275 -1.29 -18.61 3.81
CA TYR A 275 0.04 -19.06 3.43
C TYR A 275 1.16 -18.18 4.01
N VAL A 276 0.97 -16.86 4.05
CA VAL A 276 2.01 -15.88 4.44
C VAL A 276 1.90 -15.50 5.91
N GLU A 277 0.70 -15.13 6.38
CA GLU A 277 0.52 -14.64 7.75
C GLU A 277 0.36 -15.76 8.76
N GLN A 278 -0.41 -16.79 8.41
CA GLN A 278 -0.70 -17.92 9.29
C GLN A 278 0.30 -19.08 9.12
N ASP A 279 1.24 -18.97 8.18
CA ASP A 279 2.30 -19.96 7.90
C ASP A 279 1.76 -21.37 7.59
N MET A 280 0.58 -21.45 6.98
CA MET A 280 -0.03 -22.72 6.61
C MET A 280 0.69 -23.33 5.40
N SER A 281 0.82 -24.65 5.37
CA SER A 281 1.28 -25.35 4.17
C SER A 281 0.23 -25.27 3.05
N ALA A 282 0.66 -25.43 1.79
CA ALA A 282 -0.26 -25.46 0.65
C ALA A 282 -1.37 -26.50 0.84
N GLU A 283 -1.05 -27.69 1.37
CA GLU A 283 -2.05 -28.74 1.67
C GLU A 283 -3.03 -28.35 2.79
N ALA A 284 -2.60 -27.54 3.76
CA ALA A 284 -3.51 -27.01 4.76
C ALA A 284 -4.48 -25.98 4.15
N VAL A 285 -4.00 -25.11 3.26
CA VAL A 285 -4.85 -24.16 2.53
C VAL A 285 -5.84 -24.90 1.62
N ILE A 286 -5.43 -25.97 0.95
CA ILE A 286 -6.34 -26.79 0.14
C ILE A 286 -7.43 -27.45 1.01
N ARG A 287 -7.07 -27.94 2.20
CA ARG A 287 -8.03 -28.52 3.15
C ARG A 287 -9.03 -27.50 3.68
N ASP A 288 -8.70 -26.22 3.68
CA ASP A 288 -9.62 -25.11 3.99
C ASP A 288 -10.65 -24.84 2.87
N GLY A 289 -10.59 -25.57 1.76
CA GLY A 289 -11.60 -25.54 0.70
C GLY A 289 -11.22 -24.74 -0.54
N PHE A 290 -9.97 -24.29 -0.67
CA PHE A 290 -9.48 -23.60 -1.86
C PHE A 290 -9.09 -24.60 -2.95
N ASP A 291 -9.25 -24.19 -4.21
CA ASP A 291 -8.87 -25.00 -5.37
C ASP A 291 -7.35 -25.31 -5.38
N ARG A 292 -7.01 -26.57 -5.65
CA ARG A 292 -5.63 -27.07 -5.61
C ARG A 292 -4.71 -26.35 -6.59
N ASP A 293 -5.17 -26.15 -7.82
CA ASP A 293 -4.36 -25.56 -8.88
C ASP A 293 -4.15 -24.06 -8.62
N THR A 294 -5.19 -23.38 -8.14
CA THR A 294 -5.09 -21.98 -7.71
C THR A 294 -4.11 -21.81 -6.54
N VAL A 295 -4.21 -22.62 -5.48
CA VAL A 295 -3.30 -22.54 -4.32
C VAL A 295 -1.86 -22.76 -4.76
N TYR A 296 -1.57 -23.82 -5.52
CA TYR A 296 -0.21 -24.10 -5.99
C TYR A 296 0.33 -23.00 -6.89
N ARG A 297 -0.51 -22.43 -7.76
CA ARG A 297 -0.13 -21.29 -8.61
C ARG A 297 0.24 -20.08 -7.76
N VAL A 298 -0.59 -19.72 -6.77
CA VAL A 298 -0.34 -18.58 -5.88
C VAL A 298 0.96 -18.78 -5.09
N VAL A 299 1.14 -19.95 -4.45
CA VAL A 299 2.37 -20.25 -3.69
C VAL A 299 3.61 -20.17 -4.57
N LYS A 300 3.56 -20.76 -5.77
CA LYS A 300 4.68 -20.71 -6.73
C LYS A 300 5.01 -19.28 -7.15
N LEU A 301 3.99 -18.46 -7.41
CA LEU A 301 4.18 -17.03 -7.70
C LEU A 301 4.77 -16.31 -6.49
N THR A 302 4.29 -16.60 -5.28
CA THR A 302 4.81 -16.00 -4.06
C THR A 302 6.29 -16.28 -3.88
N ASP A 303 6.72 -17.54 -3.94
CA ASP A 303 8.11 -17.89 -3.70
C ASP A 303 9.05 -17.39 -4.81
N ARG A 304 8.62 -17.48 -6.09
CA ARG A 304 9.44 -17.03 -7.23
C ARG A 304 9.73 -15.53 -7.19
N ASN A 305 8.83 -14.73 -6.63
CA ASN A 305 8.94 -13.26 -6.62
C ASN A 305 9.70 -12.69 -5.41
N GLU A 306 10.40 -13.53 -4.64
CA GLU A 306 11.23 -13.08 -3.51
C GLU A 306 12.26 -12.03 -3.92
N TYR A 307 12.89 -12.19 -5.09
CA TYR A 307 13.89 -11.24 -5.60
C TYR A 307 13.33 -9.82 -5.82
N LYS A 308 12.04 -9.70 -6.19
CA LYS A 308 11.38 -8.40 -6.36
C LYS A 308 11.14 -7.74 -5.01
N ARG A 309 10.60 -8.50 -4.05
CA ARG A 309 10.28 -8.01 -2.70
C ARG A 309 11.51 -7.53 -1.92
N ARG A 310 12.67 -8.16 -2.14
CA ARG A 310 13.94 -7.75 -1.53
C ARG A 310 14.42 -6.36 -1.97
N GLN A 311 13.91 -5.84 -3.09
CA GLN A 311 14.21 -4.50 -3.60
C GLN A 311 13.08 -3.50 -3.36
N ALA A 312 11.99 -3.92 -2.70
CA ALA A 312 10.86 -3.04 -2.41
C ALA A 312 11.23 -2.01 -1.33
N ALA A 313 10.79 -0.77 -1.53
CA ALA A 313 10.90 0.30 -0.56
C ALA A 313 10.39 -0.12 0.83
N VAL A 314 10.89 0.52 1.88
CA VAL A 314 10.37 0.35 3.24
C VAL A 314 8.94 0.90 3.31
N GLY A 315 8.12 0.30 4.17
CA GLY A 315 6.71 0.65 4.34
C GLY A 315 6.20 0.16 5.69
N PRO A 316 5.06 0.66 6.18
CA PRO A 316 4.55 0.26 7.47
C PRO A 316 4.12 -1.21 7.46
N ARG A 317 4.53 -1.93 8.50
CA ARG A 317 4.05 -3.26 8.86
C ARG A 317 2.78 -3.11 9.70
N VAL A 318 1.67 -3.57 9.17
CA VAL A 318 0.33 -3.48 9.81
C VAL A 318 -0.32 -4.85 9.98
N SER A 319 0.31 -5.91 9.47
CA SER A 319 -0.12 -7.29 9.63
C SER A 319 0.66 -8.01 10.73
N ARG A 320 0.21 -9.23 11.09
CA ARG A 320 0.92 -10.09 12.03
C ARG A 320 2.26 -10.57 11.47
N ARG A 321 2.34 -10.78 10.16
CA ARG A 321 3.56 -11.20 9.47
C ARG A 321 3.70 -10.50 8.12
N ALA A 322 4.67 -9.59 8.06
CA ALA A 322 4.97 -8.87 6.83
C ALA A 322 6.06 -9.59 6.00
N PHE A 323 6.11 -9.28 4.71
CA PHE A 323 7.25 -9.64 3.88
C PHE A 323 8.48 -8.83 4.28
N GLY A 324 9.61 -9.50 4.54
CA GLY A 324 10.85 -8.86 4.96
C GLY A 324 11.45 -9.51 6.19
N LYS A 325 11.53 -8.79 7.31
CA LYS A 325 12.21 -9.27 8.52
C LYS A 325 11.49 -10.43 9.21
N ASP A 326 10.17 -10.51 9.10
CA ASP A 326 9.33 -11.56 9.72
C ASP A 326 9.22 -12.85 8.90
N ARG A 327 9.34 -12.75 7.58
CA ARG A 327 9.33 -13.88 6.63
C ARG A 327 10.59 -13.85 5.78
N ARG A 328 11.59 -14.66 6.18
CA ARG A 328 12.91 -14.71 5.54
C ARG A 328 13.04 -15.95 4.66
N TYR A 329 12.83 -15.78 3.37
CA TYR A 329 12.97 -16.85 2.39
C TYR A 329 14.18 -16.61 1.47
N PRO A 330 14.84 -17.67 0.98
CA PRO A 330 15.93 -17.54 0.04
C PRO A 330 15.41 -17.12 -1.35
N ILE A 331 16.19 -16.32 -2.07
CA ILE A 331 15.91 -16.02 -3.49
C ILE A 331 16.16 -17.28 -4.33
N THR A 332 17.32 -17.92 -4.12
CA THR A 332 17.64 -19.22 -4.73
C THR A 332 16.91 -20.30 -3.97
N ASN A 333 15.70 -20.64 -4.43
CA ASN A 333 14.85 -21.66 -3.83
C ASN A 333 14.42 -22.69 -4.88
N GLY A 334 14.69 -23.97 -4.60
CA GLY A 334 14.28 -25.10 -5.43
C GLY A 334 13.08 -25.89 -4.88
N TRP A 335 12.58 -25.53 -3.70
CA TRP A 335 11.43 -26.16 -3.04
C TRP A 335 10.17 -26.03 -3.91
N ARG A 336 9.39 -27.10 -4.01
CA ARG A 336 8.09 -27.07 -4.72
C ARG A 336 6.94 -27.26 -3.74
N PRO A 337 5.80 -26.60 -3.96
CA PRO A 337 4.61 -26.81 -3.14
C PRO A 337 4.13 -28.27 -3.28
N GLY A 338 3.88 -28.94 -2.15
CA GLY A 338 3.41 -30.32 -2.11
C GLY A 338 4.51 -31.38 -1.96
N ASP A 339 5.79 -30.98 -1.95
CA ASP A 339 6.93 -31.84 -1.59
C ASP A 339 6.95 -32.23 -0.08
#